data_AF-A0A8D2ZJQ2-F1
#
_entry.id   AF-A0A8D2ZJQ2-F1
#
_cell.length_a   1.000
_cell.length_b   1.000
_cell.length_c   1.000
_cell.angle_alpha   90.00
_cell.angle_beta   90.00
_cell.angle_gamma   90.00
#
_symmetry.space_group_name_H-M   'P 1'
#
loop_
_entity.id
_entity.type
_entity.pdbx_description
1 polymer ?
#
loop_
_entity_poly.entity_id
_entity_poly.type
_entity_poly.pdbx_seq_one_letter_code
_entity_poly.pdbx_strand_id
1 'polypeptide(L)'
;MFKTRTNKNIDVQNLPWAPERITSTRRLPHVFAQDELPQADKRGLAGARLFFSARTREASRFGPFRQFLVNPSWRAAQGLKLIGLGERIDVCIKELPVSYVQTQRVIAEIWQTLHPKFVVHLGIARGSSVVTLEQTGKNRGYRDKDVRGHCPVSHCCVDEAPEELCSVIDMRAVSKQLKEEAGMDVVYSRDAGRYLCDFAYYCSLYHGQGRAALIHIPTSGGLASADRLVPLLQTLIRTMLPDISQQSNGHHAVKHERLQGQ
;
A
#
# COMPACT_ATOMS: atom_id res chain seq x y z
N MET A 1 19.75 34.14 -55.13
CA MET A 1 18.94 34.77 -54.07
C MET A 1 18.75 33.75 -52.95
N PHE A 2 19.63 33.81 -51.96
CA PHE A 2 19.50 33.11 -50.68
C PHE A 2 18.53 33.87 -49.77
N LYS A 3 17.84 33.17 -48.86
CA LYS A 3 17.95 33.42 -47.40
C LYS A 3 17.17 32.39 -46.60
N THR A 4 17.93 31.46 -46.04
CA THR A 4 17.65 30.75 -44.79
C THR A 4 17.33 31.75 -43.68
N ARG A 5 16.29 31.49 -42.87
CA ARG A 5 16.00 32.26 -41.65
C ARG A 5 16.28 31.39 -40.42
N THR A 6 17.53 31.52 -39.98
CA THR A 6 18.03 31.58 -38.61
C THR A 6 17.08 31.22 -37.45
N ASN A 7 17.53 30.21 -36.73
CA ASN A 7 17.47 30.01 -35.28
C ASN A 7 17.23 31.31 -34.49
N LYS A 8 16.16 31.37 -33.71
CA LYS A 8 16.03 32.30 -32.59
C LYS A 8 16.02 31.49 -31.31
N ASN A 9 17.10 31.65 -30.54
CA ASN A 9 17.18 31.32 -29.12
C ASN A 9 15.92 31.84 -28.42
N ILE A 10 15.17 30.94 -27.82
CA ILE A 10 14.14 31.31 -26.85
C ILE A 10 14.88 31.62 -25.56
N ASP A 11 14.89 32.90 -25.22
CA ASP A 11 15.37 33.39 -23.93
C ASP A 11 14.36 32.95 -22.85
N VAL A 12 14.75 31.95 -22.07
CA VAL A 12 13.94 31.31 -21.01
C VAL A 12 13.78 32.18 -19.76
N GLN A 13 14.28 33.42 -19.76
CA GLN A 13 14.26 34.29 -18.58
C GLN A 13 13.06 35.24 -18.46
N ASN A 14 12.09 35.19 -19.38
CA ASN A 14 10.91 36.09 -19.37
C ASN A 14 9.54 35.36 -19.47
N LEU A 15 9.42 34.19 -18.84
CA LEU A 15 8.13 33.50 -18.69
C LEU A 15 7.45 33.90 -17.37
N PRO A 16 6.12 34.13 -17.36
CA PRO A 16 5.37 34.80 -16.27
C PRO A 16 5.15 33.94 -15.00
N TRP A 17 5.99 32.94 -14.74
CA TRP A 17 5.88 32.06 -13.56
C TRP A 17 7.23 31.82 -12.84
N ALA A 18 8.25 32.65 -13.09
CA ALA A 18 9.49 32.59 -12.32
C ALA A 18 9.26 33.02 -10.85
N PRO A 19 9.67 32.21 -9.85
CA PRO A 19 9.48 32.56 -8.44
C PRO A 19 10.42 33.70 -8.02
N GLU A 20 9.86 34.74 -7.41
CA GLU A 20 10.59 35.89 -6.87
C GLU A 20 11.60 35.47 -5.78
N ARG A 21 12.83 35.98 -5.90
CA ARG A 21 13.85 35.91 -4.83
C ARG A 21 13.46 36.85 -3.71
N ILE A 22 12.94 36.31 -2.60
CA ILE A 22 12.80 37.06 -1.36
C ILE A 22 14.14 37.06 -0.62
N THR A 23 14.85 38.17 -0.70
CA THR A 23 15.94 38.52 0.22
C THR A 23 15.37 39.40 1.34
N SER A 24 15.19 38.85 2.54
CA SER A 24 14.95 39.66 3.73
C SER A 24 15.48 38.97 4.97
N THR A 25 16.61 39.48 5.46
CA THR A 25 17.19 39.17 6.76
C THR A 25 16.43 39.90 7.86
N ARG A 26 15.62 39.18 8.63
CA ARG A 26 15.23 39.62 9.99
C ARG A 26 15.41 38.47 10.97
N ARG A 27 16.31 38.68 11.93
CA ARG A 27 16.51 37.80 13.09
C ARG A 27 15.32 37.95 14.03
N LEU A 28 14.75 36.82 14.45
CA LEU A 28 13.81 36.73 15.57
C LEU A 28 14.50 35.97 16.73
N PRO A 29 14.11 36.25 17.98
CA PRO A 29 14.91 35.91 19.16
C PRO A 29 14.85 34.43 19.54
N HIS A 30 16.00 33.93 19.99
CA HIS A 30 16.21 32.63 20.62
C HIS A 30 15.42 32.50 21.92
N VAL A 31 14.38 31.66 21.94
CA VAL A 31 13.98 30.87 23.12
C VAL A 31 13.25 29.64 22.59
N PHE A 32 13.84 28.45 22.77
CA PHE A 32 13.21 27.20 23.23
C PHE A 32 14.29 26.11 23.18
N ALA A 33 14.62 25.61 24.36
CA ALA A 33 15.58 24.56 24.58
C ALA A 33 15.17 23.29 23.83
N GLN A 34 16.17 22.62 23.25
CA GLN A 34 16.05 21.27 22.71
C GLN A 34 16.02 20.31 23.90
N ASP A 35 14.82 19.94 24.37
CA ASP A 35 14.69 18.75 25.20
C ASP A 35 14.84 17.53 24.29
N GLU A 36 15.88 16.74 24.57
CA GLU A 36 16.21 15.51 23.87
C GLU A 36 15.07 14.49 24.01
N LEU A 37 14.33 14.28 22.92
CA LEU A 37 13.47 13.11 22.77
C LEU A 37 14.32 11.83 22.86
N PRO A 38 13.91 10.81 23.63
CA PRO A 38 14.69 9.60 23.82
C PRO A 38 14.93 8.91 22.47
N GLN A 39 16.20 8.66 22.14
CA GLN A 39 16.59 7.94 20.94
C GLN A 39 16.04 6.51 20.98
N ALA A 40 14.91 6.30 20.32
CA ALA A 40 14.42 4.95 20.01
C ALA A 40 15.47 4.21 19.15
N ASP A 41 15.74 2.94 19.50
CA ASP A 41 16.73 2.08 18.85
C ASP A 41 16.58 2.08 17.32
N LYS A 42 17.62 2.53 16.63
CA LYS A 42 17.64 2.95 15.22
C LYS A 42 17.70 1.79 14.21
N ARG A 43 17.29 0.57 14.57
CA ARG A 43 17.48 -0.66 13.76
C ARG A 43 16.22 -1.28 13.10
N GLY A 44 15.01 -0.76 13.35
CA GLY A 44 13.76 -1.49 13.02
C GLY A 44 13.31 -1.60 11.55
N LEU A 45 13.65 -0.67 10.65
CA LEU A 45 12.99 -0.57 9.33
C LEU A 45 13.88 -0.73 8.10
N ALA A 46 15.20 -0.87 8.26
CA ALA A 46 16.10 -1.13 7.13
C ALA A 46 15.68 -2.43 6.41
N GLY A 47 15.47 -2.36 5.09
CA GLY A 47 15.11 -3.51 4.25
C GLY A 47 13.64 -3.94 4.29
N ALA A 48 12.72 -3.10 4.77
CA ALA A 48 11.28 -3.37 4.71
C ALA A 48 10.80 -3.42 3.25
N ARG A 49 10.67 -4.62 2.68
CA ARG A 49 10.04 -4.85 1.38
C ARG A 49 8.53 -4.74 1.52
N LEU A 50 7.97 -3.60 1.15
CA LEU A 50 6.52 -3.43 1.03
C LEU A 50 6.08 -3.91 -0.33
N PHE A 51 5.26 -4.96 -0.35
CA PHE A 51 4.74 -5.56 -1.55
C PHE A 51 3.39 -4.95 -1.93
N PHE A 52 3.28 -4.43 -3.14
CA PHE A 52 2.00 -3.98 -3.70
C PHE A 52 1.44 -4.99 -4.68
N SER A 53 0.28 -5.57 -4.33
CA SER A 53 -0.56 -6.32 -5.25
C SER A 53 -1.56 -5.38 -5.92
N ALA A 54 -1.64 -5.46 -7.24
CA ALA A 54 -2.74 -4.91 -8.01
C ALA A 54 -3.11 -5.86 -9.15
N ARG A 55 -4.33 -5.75 -9.68
CA ARG A 55 -4.91 -6.78 -10.57
C ARG A 55 -5.16 -6.27 -11.99
N THR A 56 -4.43 -6.66 -13.01
CA THR A 56 -4.86 -6.40 -14.40
C THR A 56 -5.04 -7.69 -15.19
N ARG A 57 -5.77 -7.55 -16.29
CA ARG A 57 -6.27 -8.57 -17.22
C ARG A 57 -5.29 -9.70 -17.53
N GLU A 58 -5.83 -10.91 -17.60
CA GLU A 58 -5.67 -11.73 -18.81
C GLU A 58 -6.92 -11.46 -19.67
N ALA A 59 -6.79 -11.35 -21.00
CA ALA A 59 -7.82 -10.87 -21.93
C ALA A 59 -9.07 -11.80 -22.05
N SER A 60 -9.75 -12.14 -20.97
CA SER A 60 -11.01 -12.89 -21.01
C SER A 60 -12.22 -11.96 -20.82
N ARG A 61 -13.30 -12.28 -21.53
CA ARG A 61 -14.54 -11.50 -21.63
C ARG A 61 -15.44 -11.68 -20.41
N PHE A 62 -14.91 -11.96 -19.20
CA PHE A 62 -15.67 -12.36 -18.01
C PHE A 62 -15.20 -11.67 -16.70
N GLY A 63 -16.08 -11.55 -15.70
CA GLY A 63 -15.80 -10.98 -14.36
C GLY A 63 -16.25 -9.52 -14.12
N PRO A 64 -16.11 -8.99 -12.89
CA PRO A 64 -16.60 -7.66 -12.51
C PRO A 64 -15.73 -6.48 -12.98
N PHE A 65 -14.53 -6.73 -13.52
CA PHE A 65 -13.57 -5.67 -13.88
C PHE A 65 -13.55 -5.28 -15.37
N ARG A 66 -14.57 -5.68 -16.14
CA ARG A 66 -14.64 -5.49 -17.62
C ARG A 66 -14.47 -4.05 -18.10
N GLN A 67 -14.73 -3.07 -17.23
CA GLN A 67 -14.78 -1.64 -17.58
C GLN A 67 -13.42 -0.90 -17.48
N PHE A 68 -12.35 -1.54 -16.98
CA PHE A 68 -11.05 -0.88 -16.80
C PHE A 68 -10.02 -1.40 -17.81
N LEU A 69 -9.53 -0.53 -18.72
CA LEU A 69 -8.49 -0.85 -19.70
C LEU A 69 -7.10 -1.01 -19.06
N VAL A 70 -6.86 -0.23 -17.98
CA VAL A 70 -5.69 -0.31 -17.11
C VAL A 70 -6.23 -0.25 -15.68
N ASN A 71 -5.82 -1.16 -14.78
CA ASN A 71 -6.31 -1.17 -13.41
C ASN A 71 -5.71 0.02 -12.62
N PRO A 72 -6.53 0.93 -12.07
CA PRO A 72 -6.09 2.03 -11.21
C PRO A 72 -5.18 1.61 -10.04
N SER A 73 -5.41 0.45 -9.43
CA SER A 73 -4.60 -0.05 -8.32
C SER A 73 -3.17 -0.40 -8.75
N TRP A 74 -2.98 -0.83 -10.00
CA TRP A 74 -1.64 -1.10 -10.53
C TRP A 74 -0.89 0.18 -10.82
N ARG A 75 -1.58 1.17 -11.41
CA ARG A 75 -1.02 2.52 -11.58
C ARG A 75 -0.64 3.15 -10.24
N ALA A 76 -1.47 2.97 -9.21
CA ALA A 76 -1.18 3.47 -7.87
C ALA A 76 0.06 2.80 -7.27
N ALA A 77 0.21 1.48 -7.41
CA ALA A 77 1.40 0.75 -6.99
C ALA A 77 2.68 1.25 -7.72
N GLN A 78 2.61 1.46 -9.04
CA GLN A 78 3.70 2.04 -9.82
C GLN A 78 4.07 3.44 -9.33
N GLY A 79 3.07 4.29 -9.05
CA GLY A 79 3.28 5.61 -8.47
C GLY A 79 3.98 5.54 -7.11
N LEU A 80 3.56 4.64 -6.21
CA LEU A 80 4.18 4.43 -4.91
C LEU A 80 5.63 3.95 -5.01
N LYS A 81 5.94 3.07 -5.97
CA LYS A 81 7.34 2.67 -6.25
C LYS A 81 8.19 3.85 -6.68
N LEU A 82 7.64 4.73 -7.53
CA LEU A 82 8.34 5.90 -8.05
C LEU A 82 8.64 6.93 -6.95
N ILE A 83 7.65 7.25 -6.11
CA ILE A 83 7.81 8.27 -5.06
C ILE A 83 8.44 7.73 -3.76
N GLY A 84 8.49 6.41 -3.60
CA GLY A 84 9.04 5.74 -2.42
C GLY A 84 8.21 5.93 -1.14
N LEU A 85 8.68 5.35 -0.04
CA LEU A 85 8.07 5.51 1.30
C LEU A 85 9.03 6.15 2.32
N GLY A 86 10.24 6.50 1.90
CA GLY A 86 11.34 7.01 2.72
C GLY A 86 12.64 6.29 2.39
N GLU A 87 13.78 6.90 2.72
CA GLU A 87 15.12 6.43 2.28
C GLU A 87 15.50 5.03 2.77
N ARG A 88 14.89 4.54 3.85
CA ARG A 88 15.21 3.24 4.46
C ARG A 88 14.27 2.11 4.07
N ILE A 89 13.31 2.38 3.18
CA ILE A 89 12.23 1.46 2.83
C ILE A 89 12.35 1.09 1.36
N ASP A 90 12.58 -0.20 1.10
CA ASP A 90 12.59 -0.72 -0.25
C ASP A 90 11.17 -1.09 -0.68
N VAL A 91 10.62 -0.38 -1.65
CA VAL A 91 9.29 -0.67 -2.18
C VAL A 91 9.40 -1.75 -3.27
N CYS A 92 8.68 -2.86 -3.17
CA CYS A 92 8.60 -3.86 -4.25
C CYS A 92 7.16 -3.92 -4.77
N ILE A 93 6.97 -4.01 -6.09
CA ILE A 93 5.63 -4.09 -6.68
C ILE A 93 5.51 -5.33 -7.56
N LYS A 94 4.34 -5.95 -7.56
CA LYS A 94 4.07 -7.11 -8.40
C LYS A 94 2.57 -7.23 -8.61
N GLU A 95 2.24 -7.38 -9.86
CA GLU A 95 0.86 -7.58 -10.26
C GLU A 95 0.39 -9.00 -9.94
N LEU A 96 -0.78 -9.13 -9.33
CA LEU A 96 -1.41 -10.42 -9.05
C LEU A 96 -2.43 -10.78 -10.12
N PRO A 97 -2.44 -12.05 -10.57
CA PRO A 97 -3.42 -12.53 -11.53
C PRO A 97 -4.82 -12.55 -10.93
N VAL A 98 -5.85 -12.37 -11.75
CA VAL A 98 -7.25 -12.52 -11.32
C VAL A 98 -7.65 -14.00 -11.32
N SER A 99 -6.88 -14.84 -10.65
CA SER A 99 -7.12 -16.29 -10.51
C SER A 99 -6.76 -16.78 -9.12
N TYR A 100 -7.63 -17.60 -8.52
CA TYR A 100 -7.43 -18.09 -7.15
C TYR A 100 -6.16 -18.94 -7.02
N VAL A 101 -6.00 -19.93 -7.89
CA VAL A 101 -4.86 -20.86 -7.88
C VAL A 101 -3.54 -20.12 -8.07
N GLN A 102 -3.48 -19.21 -9.03
CA GLN A 102 -2.25 -18.46 -9.30
C GLN A 102 -1.96 -17.45 -8.19
N THR A 103 -2.99 -16.78 -7.65
CA THR A 103 -2.85 -15.83 -6.53
C THR A 103 -2.24 -16.51 -5.31
N GLN A 104 -2.77 -17.67 -4.92
CA GLN A 104 -2.26 -18.43 -3.77
C GLN A 104 -0.79 -18.80 -3.95
N ARG A 105 -0.42 -19.32 -5.13
CA ARG A 105 0.96 -19.69 -5.46
C ARG A 105 1.92 -18.51 -5.40
N VAL A 106 1.56 -17.40 -6.06
CA VAL A 106 2.41 -16.20 -6.12
C VAL A 106 2.60 -15.61 -4.73
N ILE A 107 1.54 -15.53 -3.91
CA ILE A 107 1.65 -15.01 -2.54
C ILE A 107 2.55 -15.88 -1.67
N ALA A 108 2.39 -17.21 -1.72
CA ALA A 108 3.27 -18.11 -0.99
C ALA A 108 4.74 -17.92 -1.40
N GLU A 109 5.01 -17.82 -2.71
CA GLU A 109 6.35 -17.57 -3.25
C GLU A 109 6.93 -16.24 -2.77
N ILE A 110 6.14 -15.16 -2.75
CA ILE A 110 6.57 -13.85 -2.25
C ILE A 110 7.03 -13.94 -0.79
N TRP A 111 6.24 -14.57 0.07
CA TRP A 111 6.60 -14.71 1.49
C TRP A 111 7.83 -15.61 1.69
N GLN A 112 7.97 -16.66 0.88
CA GLN A 112 9.08 -17.62 0.97
C GLN A 112 10.40 -17.11 0.38
N THR A 113 10.35 -16.30 -0.67
CA THR A 113 11.56 -15.89 -1.41
C THR A 113 11.97 -14.47 -1.06
N LEU A 114 11.02 -13.54 -0.99
CA LEU A 114 11.30 -12.13 -0.78
C LEU A 114 11.36 -11.75 0.69
N HIS A 115 10.86 -12.60 1.60
CA HIS A 115 10.84 -12.37 3.05
C HIS A 115 10.40 -10.94 3.43
N PRO A 116 9.25 -10.45 2.93
CA PRO A 116 8.83 -9.08 3.18
C PRO A 116 8.55 -8.86 4.67
N LYS A 117 8.84 -7.65 5.15
CA LYS A 117 8.45 -7.25 6.51
C LYS A 117 6.95 -7.00 6.61
N PHE A 118 6.33 -6.53 5.52
CA PHE A 118 4.91 -6.22 5.46
C PHE A 118 4.41 -6.20 4.01
N VAL A 119 3.17 -6.62 3.76
CA VAL A 119 2.55 -6.65 2.43
C VAL A 119 1.33 -5.72 2.39
N VAL A 120 1.19 -4.89 1.35
CA VAL A 120 0.02 -4.00 1.17
C VAL A 120 -0.69 -4.35 -0.13
N HIS A 121 -1.91 -4.88 -0.05
CA HIS A 121 -2.75 -5.13 -1.22
C HIS A 121 -3.52 -3.88 -1.60
N LEU A 122 -3.53 -3.53 -2.89
CA LEU A 122 -4.37 -2.47 -3.44
C LEU A 122 -5.48 -3.08 -4.30
N GLY A 123 -6.70 -3.02 -3.79
CA GLY A 123 -7.90 -3.49 -4.46
C GLY A 123 -8.73 -2.34 -5.02
N ILE A 124 -9.48 -2.59 -6.08
CA ILE A 124 -10.56 -1.68 -6.49
C ILE A 124 -11.82 -2.01 -5.70
N ALA A 125 -12.43 -1.00 -5.06
CA ALA A 125 -13.84 -1.05 -4.68
C ALA A 125 -14.69 -0.40 -5.78
N ARG A 126 -15.47 -1.21 -6.51
CA ARG A 126 -16.30 -0.71 -7.63
C ARG A 126 -17.34 0.28 -7.11
N GLY A 127 -17.41 1.45 -7.72
CA GLY A 127 -18.40 2.48 -7.38
C GLY A 127 -18.08 3.25 -6.09
N SER A 128 -17.01 2.89 -5.37
CA SER A 128 -16.55 3.66 -4.21
C SER A 128 -15.90 4.97 -4.64
N SER A 129 -16.23 6.03 -3.93
CA SER A 129 -15.57 7.34 -3.98
C SER A 129 -14.59 7.57 -2.82
N VAL A 130 -14.48 6.62 -1.89
CA VAL A 130 -13.64 6.68 -0.68
C VAL A 130 -12.56 5.59 -0.69
N VAL A 131 -11.49 5.82 0.05
CA VAL A 131 -10.47 4.81 0.36
C VAL A 131 -10.92 4.02 1.57
N THR A 132 -10.85 2.69 1.51
CA THR A 132 -11.23 1.81 2.62
C THR A 132 -10.04 0.99 3.12
N LEU A 133 -9.87 0.92 4.43
CA LEU A 133 -8.89 0.10 5.14
C LEU A 133 -9.57 -1.15 5.71
N GLU A 134 -9.15 -2.32 5.25
CA GLU A 134 -9.73 -3.60 5.66
C GLU A 134 -8.95 -4.18 6.84
N GLN A 135 -9.60 -4.32 7.98
CA GLN A 135 -9.00 -4.89 9.20
C GLN A 135 -8.79 -6.40 9.09
N THR A 136 -9.71 -7.10 8.42
CA THR A 136 -9.77 -8.55 8.48
C THR A 136 -9.99 -9.19 7.12
N GLY A 137 -9.35 -10.33 6.92
CA GLY A 137 -9.57 -11.22 5.78
C GLY A 137 -10.37 -12.43 6.21
N LYS A 138 -11.21 -12.98 5.31
CA LYS A 138 -12.03 -14.16 5.59
C LYS A 138 -11.46 -15.39 4.90
N ASN A 139 -11.54 -16.56 5.53
CA ASN A 139 -11.05 -17.79 4.90
C ASN A 139 -12.10 -18.44 4.00
N ARG A 140 -13.40 -18.21 4.21
CA ARG A 140 -14.48 -18.98 3.57
C ARG A 140 -15.48 -18.08 2.84
N GLY A 141 -16.21 -18.67 1.90
CA GLY A 141 -17.34 -18.04 1.20
C GLY A 141 -17.06 -17.69 -0.26
N TYR A 142 -15.95 -18.16 -0.83
CA TYR A 142 -15.57 -17.88 -2.22
C TYR A 142 -16.37 -18.72 -3.21
N ARG A 143 -17.46 -18.15 -3.73
CA ARG A 143 -18.35 -18.79 -4.71
C ARG A 143 -18.25 -18.19 -6.11
N ASP A 144 -17.76 -16.96 -6.22
CA ASP A 144 -17.63 -16.26 -7.49
C ASP A 144 -16.48 -16.83 -8.32
N LYS A 145 -16.75 -17.06 -9.59
CA LYS A 145 -15.75 -17.53 -10.56
C LYS A 145 -14.72 -16.42 -10.87
N ASP A 146 -13.46 -16.83 -10.96
CA ASP A 146 -12.36 -16.01 -11.44
C ASP A 146 -12.43 -15.80 -12.97
N VAL A 147 -11.47 -15.07 -13.55
CA VAL A 147 -11.49 -14.77 -14.99
C VAL A 147 -11.25 -15.99 -15.88
N ARG A 148 -10.84 -17.12 -15.29
CA ARG A 148 -10.67 -18.42 -15.94
C ARG A 148 -11.87 -19.34 -15.70
N GLY A 149 -12.92 -18.86 -15.02
CA GLY A 149 -14.14 -19.61 -14.76
C GLY A 149 -14.07 -20.53 -13.53
N HIS A 150 -13.04 -20.41 -12.70
CA HIS A 150 -12.81 -21.27 -11.55
C HIS A 150 -13.11 -20.57 -10.21
N CYS A 151 -13.48 -21.34 -9.19
CA CYS A 151 -13.52 -20.90 -7.80
C CYS A 151 -12.86 -21.99 -6.92
N PRO A 152 -12.45 -21.68 -5.68
CA PRO A 152 -11.86 -22.69 -4.79
C PRO A 152 -12.86 -23.84 -4.55
N VAL A 153 -12.39 -25.08 -4.66
CA VAL A 153 -13.24 -26.29 -4.54
C VAL A 153 -13.89 -26.38 -3.16
N SER A 154 -13.11 -26.11 -2.11
CA SER A 154 -13.56 -26.06 -0.71
C SER A 154 -14.24 -24.73 -0.35
N HIS A 155 -14.37 -23.80 -1.29
CA HIS A 155 -14.82 -22.43 -1.08
C HIS A 155 -14.02 -21.67 0.01
N CYS A 156 -12.78 -22.09 0.28
CA CYS A 156 -11.88 -21.42 1.22
C CYS A 156 -10.52 -20.99 0.60
N CYS A 157 -9.75 -20.14 1.30
CA CYS A 157 -8.39 -19.73 0.89
C CYS A 157 -7.36 -20.79 1.25
N VAL A 158 -7.40 -21.26 2.50
CA VAL A 158 -6.47 -22.24 3.06
C VAL A 158 -7.27 -23.26 3.85
N ASP A 159 -7.11 -24.54 3.50
CA ASP A 159 -7.76 -25.65 4.23
C ASP A 159 -7.26 -25.70 5.68
N GLU A 160 -8.15 -26.03 6.61
CA GLU A 160 -7.87 -26.12 8.05
C GLU A 160 -7.27 -24.86 8.71
N ALA A 161 -7.45 -23.68 8.09
CA ALA A 161 -7.01 -22.40 8.64
C ALA A 161 -8.17 -21.61 9.32
N PRO A 162 -7.88 -20.70 10.26
CA PRO A 162 -8.89 -19.93 11.00
C PRO A 162 -9.88 -19.20 10.08
N GLU A 163 -11.15 -19.09 10.48
CA GLU A 163 -12.19 -18.47 9.61
C GLU A 163 -11.91 -17.02 9.25
N GLU A 164 -11.16 -16.31 10.09
CA GLU A 164 -10.83 -14.90 9.92
C GLU A 164 -9.44 -14.64 10.49
N LEU A 165 -8.71 -13.74 9.84
CA LEU A 165 -7.42 -13.23 10.32
C LEU A 165 -7.44 -11.70 10.31
N CYS A 166 -6.80 -11.10 11.31
CA CYS A 166 -6.64 -9.66 11.44
C CYS A 166 -5.25 -9.22 10.99
N SER A 167 -5.14 -8.03 10.41
CA SER A 167 -3.86 -7.33 10.35
C SER A 167 -3.31 -7.07 11.75
N VAL A 168 -1.98 -7.06 11.89
CA VAL A 168 -1.30 -6.53 13.08
C VAL A 168 -1.43 -5.02 13.22
N ILE A 169 -1.90 -4.33 12.17
CA ILE A 169 -2.17 -2.90 12.17
C ILE A 169 -3.63 -2.66 12.60
N ASP A 170 -3.83 -1.72 13.51
CA ASP A 170 -5.16 -1.23 13.85
C ASP A 170 -5.64 -0.24 12.79
N MET A 171 -6.39 -0.74 11.81
CA MET A 171 -6.91 0.04 10.71
C MET A 171 -7.90 1.12 11.17
N ARG A 172 -8.55 0.92 12.32
CA ARG A 172 -9.46 1.91 12.91
C ARG A 172 -8.66 3.08 13.46
N ALA A 173 -7.56 2.80 14.18
CA ALA A 173 -6.66 3.83 14.69
C ALA A 173 -6.05 4.64 13.53
N VAL A 174 -5.54 3.97 12.49
CA VAL A 174 -4.97 4.63 11.31
C VAL A 174 -6.02 5.51 10.59
N SER A 175 -7.24 5.01 10.38
CA SER A 175 -8.33 5.78 9.76
C SER A 175 -8.68 7.01 10.59
N LYS A 176 -8.78 6.87 11.93
CA LYS A 176 -9.04 7.98 12.84
C LYS A 176 -7.94 9.04 12.80
N GLN A 177 -6.68 8.62 12.87
CA GLN A 177 -5.54 9.53 12.82
C GLN A 177 -5.50 10.35 11.54
N LEU A 178 -5.66 9.71 10.38
CA LEU A 178 -5.66 10.41 9.09
C LEU A 178 -6.82 11.39 8.94
N LYS A 179 -7.98 11.06 9.53
CA LYS A 179 -9.13 11.95 9.56
C LYS A 179 -8.86 13.19 10.40
N GLU A 180 -8.23 13.03 11.55
CA GLU A 180 -7.94 14.11 12.51
C GLU A 180 -6.78 15.00 12.06
N GLU A 181 -5.69 14.43 11.56
CA GLU A 181 -4.46 15.17 11.21
C GLU A 181 -4.50 15.80 9.82
N ALA A 182 -5.14 15.12 8.86
CA ALA A 182 -5.06 15.49 7.45
C ALA A 182 -6.44 15.73 6.80
N GLY A 183 -7.53 15.60 7.57
CA GLY A 183 -8.89 15.77 7.06
C GLY A 183 -9.28 14.73 6.00
N MET A 184 -8.55 13.61 5.91
CA MET A 184 -8.69 12.64 4.84
C MET A 184 -9.87 11.69 5.09
N ASP A 185 -10.74 11.52 4.09
CA ASP A 185 -11.87 10.59 4.14
C ASP A 185 -11.42 9.16 3.80
N VAL A 186 -10.86 8.49 4.82
CA VAL A 186 -10.48 7.09 4.80
C VAL A 186 -11.40 6.31 5.73
N VAL A 187 -12.08 5.29 5.19
CA VAL A 187 -13.08 4.49 5.92
C VAL A 187 -12.44 3.19 6.42
N TYR A 188 -12.79 2.79 7.63
CA TYR A 188 -12.43 1.48 8.18
C TYR A 188 -13.50 0.42 7.89
N SER A 189 -13.09 -0.82 7.62
CA SER A 189 -13.97 -1.97 7.34
C SER A 189 -13.45 -3.27 7.97
N ARG A 190 -14.36 -4.22 8.24
CA ARG A 190 -14.07 -5.61 8.66
C ARG A 190 -14.55 -6.65 7.64
N ASP A 191 -14.90 -6.20 6.44
CA ASP A 191 -15.43 -7.06 5.40
C ASP A 191 -14.97 -6.57 4.02
N ALA A 192 -13.96 -7.26 3.48
CA ALA A 192 -13.39 -6.98 2.16
C ALA A 192 -14.15 -7.67 1.00
N GLY A 193 -15.33 -8.24 1.25
CA GLY A 193 -16.09 -9.08 0.33
C GLY A 193 -15.58 -10.53 0.29
N ARG A 194 -16.04 -11.34 -0.68
CA ARG A 194 -15.62 -12.76 -0.86
C ARG A 194 -15.15 -13.03 -2.28
N TYR A 195 -14.25 -12.16 -2.76
CA TYR A 195 -13.58 -12.33 -4.05
C TYR A 195 -12.06 -12.24 -3.88
N LEU A 196 -11.33 -12.07 -4.97
CA LEU A 196 -9.87 -12.15 -4.98
C LEU A 196 -9.12 -11.10 -4.15
N CYS A 197 -9.77 -10.01 -3.68
CA CYS A 197 -9.10 -9.02 -2.82
C CYS A 197 -8.92 -9.60 -1.43
N ASP A 198 -10.05 -10.00 -0.85
CA ASP A 198 -10.13 -10.70 0.43
C ASP A 198 -9.31 -12.00 0.39
N PHE A 199 -9.38 -12.78 -0.70
CA PHE A 199 -8.58 -13.99 -0.87
C PHE A 199 -7.07 -13.70 -0.83
N ALA A 200 -6.58 -12.75 -1.64
CA ALA A 200 -5.16 -12.37 -1.64
C ALA A 200 -4.71 -11.84 -0.27
N TYR A 201 -5.58 -11.05 0.37
CA TYR A 201 -5.33 -10.49 1.68
C TYR A 201 -5.25 -11.56 2.75
N TYR A 202 -6.24 -12.45 2.85
CA TYR A 202 -6.26 -13.57 3.79
C TYR A 202 -5.03 -14.45 3.62
N CYS A 203 -4.73 -14.87 2.40
CA CYS A 203 -3.59 -15.74 2.15
C CYS A 203 -2.25 -15.03 2.52
N SER A 204 -2.16 -13.69 2.40
CA SER A 204 -1.00 -12.93 2.91
C SER A 204 -0.99 -12.75 4.43
N LEU A 205 -2.14 -12.59 5.07
CA LEU A 205 -2.26 -12.58 6.53
C LEU A 205 -1.81 -13.92 7.11
N TYR A 206 -2.20 -15.03 6.47
CA TYR A 206 -1.83 -16.38 6.88
C TYR A 206 -0.31 -16.60 6.80
N HIS A 207 0.29 -16.40 5.62
CA HIS A 207 1.74 -16.59 5.44
C HIS A 207 2.58 -15.54 6.18
N GLY A 208 2.05 -14.33 6.32
CA GLY A 208 2.71 -13.19 6.97
C GLY A 208 2.46 -13.08 8.47
N GLN A 209 1.70 -14.01 9.08
CA GLN A 209 1.32 -13.94 10.50
C GLN A 209 0.71 -12.57 10.87
N GLY A 210 -0.26 -12.12 10.07
CA GLY A 210 -0.94 -10.83 10.25
C GLY A 210 -0.20 -9.62 9.66
N ARG A 211 1.02 -9.76 9.14
CA ARG A 211 1.82 -8.65 8.54
C ARG A 211 1.39 -8.30 7.12
N ALA A 212 0.10 -8.05 6.93
CA ALA A 212 -0.45 -7.56 5.68
C ALA A 212 -1.52 -6.51 5.92
N ALA A 213 -1.76 -5.65 4.93
CA ALA A 213 -2.88 -4.73 4.85
C ALA A 213 -3.59 -4.88 3.51
N LEU A 214 -4.88 -4.54 3.46
CA LEU A 214 -5.63 -4.37 2.22
C LEU A 214 -6.26 -2.98 2.23
N ILE A 215 -6.00 -2.24 1.15
CA ILE A 215 -6.54 -0.91 0.91
C ILE A 215 -7.39 -1.00 -0.36
N HIS A 216 -8.70 -0.78 -0.22
CA HIS A 216 -9.57 -0.58 -1.36
C HIS A 216 -9.52 0.88 -1.80
N ILE A 217 -9.17 1.11 -3.05
CA ILE A 217 -9.10 2.45 -3.66
C ILE A 217 -10.39 2.77 -4.43
N PRO A 218 -10.75 4.07 -4.51
CA PRO A 218 -11.92 4.51 -5.23
C PRO A 218 -11.75 4.38 -6.74
N THR A 219 -12.89 4.32 -7.45
CA THR A 219 -12.93 4.34 -8.93
C THR A 219 -13.68 5.52 -9.49
N SER A 220 -14.25 6.37 -8.62
CA SER A 220 -14.98 7.58 -8.96
C SER A 220 -14.63 8.71 -7.99
N GLY A 221 -15.02 9.93 -8.33
CA GLY A 221 -14.77 11.10 -7.50
C GLY A 221 -13.33 11.64 -7.57
N GLY A 222 -13.06 12.71 -6.81
CA GLY A 222 -11.78 13.43 -6.86
C GLY A 222 -10.55 12.59 -6.47
N LEU A 223 -10.72 11.58 -5.61
CA LEU A 223 -9.65 10.68 -5.18
C LEU A 223 -9.32 9.59 -6.20
N ALA A 224 -10.09 9.43 -7.28
CA ALA A 224 -9.77 8.47 -8.34
C ALA A 224 -8.58 8.91 -9.22
N SER A 225 -8.19 10.19 -9.17
CA SER A 225 -7.01 10.68 -9.89
C SER A 225 -5.72 10.23 -9.19
N ALA A 226 -4.77 9.72 -9.98
CA ALA A 226 -3.46 9.28 -9.49
C ALA A 226 -2.71 10.39 -8.71
N ASP A 227 -2.84 11.64 -9.14
CA ASP A 227 -2.16 12.79 -8.53
C ASP A 227 -2.60 13.05 -7.08
N ARG A 228 -3.81 12.60 -6.73
CA ARG A 228 -4.32 12.69 -5.35
C ARG A 228 -4.19 11.37 -4.61
N LEU A 229 -4.43 10.26 -5.31
CA LEU A 229 -4.43 8.93 -4.72
C LEU A 229 -3.04 8.51 -4.24
N VAL A 230 -2.01 8.73 -5.05
CA VAL A 230 -0.66 8.23 -4.74
C VAL A 230 -0.06 8.93 -3.52
N PRO A 231 -0.11 10.28 -3.38
CA PRO A 231 0.32 10.95 -2.16
C PRO A 231 -0.50 10.54 -0.93
N LEU A 232 -1.82 10.37 -1.08
CA LEU A 232 -2.69 9.89 0.00
C LEU A 232 -2.26 8.49 0.48
N LEU A 233 -2.06 7.56 -0.44
CA LEU A 233 -1.60 6.21 -0.13
C LEU A 233 -0.22 6.24 0.54
N GLN A 234 0.70 7.09 0.07
CA GLN A 234 2.02 7.25 0.69
C GLN A 234 1.90 7.69 2.16
N THR A 235 1.11 8.73 2.45
CA THR A 235 0.88 9.20 3.81
C THR A 235 0.28 8.09 4.67
N LEU A 236 -0.78 7.44 4.16
CA LEU A 236 -1.48 6.36 4.84
C LEU A 236 -0.55 5.20 5.20
N ILE A 237 0.27 4.74 4.25
CA ILE A 237 1.20 3.63 4.47
C ILE A 237 2.29 4.05 5.46
N ARG A 238 2.76 5.30 5.40
CA ARG A 238 3.71 5.82 6.38
C ARG A 238 3.15 5.82 7.80
N THR A 239 1.87 6.15 7.96
CA THR A 239 1.17 6.06 9.25
C THR A 239 1.16 4.64 9.81
N MET A 240 1.18 3.60 8.97
CA MET A 240 1.24 2.20 9.40
C MET A 240 2.64 1.73 9.82
N LEU A 241 3.72 2.41 9.40
CA LEU A 241 5.11 1.96 9.60
C LEU A 241 5.57 1.86 11.06
N PRO A 242 5.21 2.78 11.97
CA PRO A 242 5.61 2.69 13.38
C PRO A 242 5.17 1.37 14.00
N ASP A 243 3.91 0.97 13.77
CA ASP A 243 3.35 -0.29 14.27
C ASP A 243 4.09 -1.51 13.72
N ILE A 244 4.46 -1.48 12.43
CA ILE A 244 5.25 -2.54 11.78
C ILE A 244 6.62 -2.69 12.46
N SER A 245 7.27 -1.57 12.80
CA SER A 245 8.60 -1.58 13.41
C SER A 245 8.61 -2.14 14.83
N GLN A 246 7.60 -1.81 15.65
CA GLN A 246 7.48 -2.29 17.03
C GLN A 246 7.27 -3.81 17.09
N GLN A 247 6.48 -4.35 16.16
CA GLN A 247 6.23 -5.79 16.07
C GLN A 247 7.48 -6.59 15.66
N SER A 248 8.38 -5.99 14.87
CA SER A 248 9.64 -6.63 14.47
C SER A 248 10.66 -6.75 15.61
N ASN A 249 10.67 -5.79 16.53
CA ASN A 249 11.58 -5.78 17.69
C ASN A 249 11.12 -6.75 18.79
N GLY A 250 9.79 -6.90 18.99
CA GLY A 250 9.25 -7.84 19.98
C GLY A 250 9.58 -9.31 19.69
N HIS A 251 9.63 -9.71 18.41
CA HIS A 251 9.98 -11.10 18.03
C HIS A 251 11.48 -11.44 18.21
N HIS A 252 12.37 -10.44 18.20
CA HIS A 252 13.80 -10.67 18.46
C HIS A 252 14.14 -10.76 19.94
N ALA A 253 13.43 -10.00 20.80
CA ALA A 253 13.64 -10.04 22.25
C ALA A 253 13.30 -11.43 22.84
N VAL A 254 12.21 -12.05 22.41
CA VAL A 254 11.75 -13.37 22.92
C VAL A 254 12.70 -14.51 22.54
N LYS A 255 13.47 -14.38 21.43
CA LYS A 255 14.46 -15.40 21.05
C LYS A 255 15.73 -15.34 21.88
N HIS A 256 16.07 -14.19 22.47
CA HIS A 256 17.28 -14.04 23.27
C HIS A 256 17.12 -14.55 24.72
N GLU A 257 15.91 -14.54 25.27
CA GLU A 257 15.64 -15.07 26.62
C GLU A 257 15.62 -16.61 26.68
N ARG A 258 15.39 -17.31 25.56
CA ARG A 258 15.39 -18.79 25.52
C ARG A 258 16.76 -19.44 25.36
N LEU A 259 17.82 -18.68 25.11
CA LEU A 259 19.19 -19.21 24.90
C LEU A 259 20.13 -18.92 26.09
N GLN A 260 19.63 -18.34 27.18
CA GLN A 260 20.40 -18.12 28.42
C GLN A 260 19.85 -18.91 29.62
N GLY A 261 18.95 -19.86 29.37
CA GLY A 261 18.30 -20.67 30.39
C GLY A 261 18.19 -22.14 30.01
N GLN A 262 19.29 -22.75 29.57
CA GLN A 262 19.53 -24.21 29.61
C GLN A 262 21.02 -24.47 29.81
#